data_AF-A0A9D3UPJ3-F1
#
_entry.id   AF-A0A9D3UPJ3-F1
#
_cell.length_a   1.000
_cell.length_b   1.000
_cell.length_c   1.000
_cell.angle_alpha   90.00
_cell.angle_beta   90.00
_cell.angle_gamma   90.00
#
_symmetry.space_group_name_H-M   'P 1'
#
loop_
_entity.id
_entity.type
_entity.pdbx_description
1 polymer ?
#
loop_
_entity_poly.entity_id
_entity_poly.type
_entity_poly.pdbx_seq_one_letter_code
_entity_poly.pdbx_strand_id
1 'polypeptide(L)'
;MQEPKKKHHAAFQGVGRTLGSSSTSATPEETSSTSPLNTAPNPSPGPVVDESLPSTSIQLRLAVGTRMVARFNLHNTVGDIRSFIDVSRPKSATIYQLQMMEFPPKLLVDPTQTVEQAGLANSVVIQKF
;
A
#
# COMPACT_ATOMS: atom_id res chain seq x y z
N MET A 1 16.85 33.76 58.56
CA MET A 1 15.72 33.54 57.65
C MET A 1 16.31 33.13 56.31
N GLN A 2 16.37 31.83 55.99
CA GLN A 2 16.97 31.32 54.75
C GLN A 2 15.88 30.64 53.92
N GLU A 3 15.66 31.13 52.70
CA GLU A 3 14.57 30.73 51.81
C GLU A 3 14.73 29.28 51.29
N PRO A 4 13.63 28.51 51.11
CA PRO A 4 13.72 27.14 50.63
C PRO A 4 13.94 27.10 49.11
N LYS A 5 15.04 26.48 48.68
CA LYS A 5 15.33 26.22 47.26
C LYS A 5 14.30 25.25 46.68
N LYS A 6 13.49 25.73 45.73
CA LYS A 6 12.50 24.93 44.99
C LYS A 6 13.22 23.78 44.25
N LYS A 7 12.82 22.53 44.55
CA LYS A 7 13.26 21.35 43.81
C LYS A 7 12.55 21.36 42.46
N HIS A 8 13.32 21.56 41.39
CA HIS A 8 12.80 21.43 40.03
C HIS A 8 12.53 19.95 39.77
N HIS A 9 11.26 19.57 39.70
CA HIS A 9 10.87 18.23 39.25
C HIS A 9 11.12 18.15 37.75
N ALA A 10 12.03 17.26 37.34
CA ALA A 10 12.27 16.99 35.92
C ALA A 10 11.01 16.36 35.32
N ALA A 11 10.32 17.09 34.44
CA ALA A 11 9.19 16.56 33.70
C ALA A 11 9.70 15.65 32.57
N PHE A 12 9.14 14.44 32.50
CA PHE A 12 9.21 13.45 31.42
C PHE A 12 10.58 13.25 30.75
N GLN A 13 11.33 12.27 31.25
CA GLN A 13 12.44 11.67 30.51
C GLN A 13 11.97 10.35 29.90
N GLY A 14 11.70 10.36 28.60
CA GLY A 14 11.43 9.17 27.81
C GLY A 14 12.13 9.30 26.47
N VAL A 15 12.92 8.31 26.10
CA VAL A 15 13.54 8.26 24.78
C VAL A 15 12.48 7.76 23.80
N GLY A 16 12.06 8.62 22.87
CA GLY A 16 11.17 8.22 21.77
C GLY A 16 11.91 7.26 20.84
N ARG A 17 11.48 6.00 20.79
CA ARG A 17 11.93 5.04 19.78
C ARG A 17 10.96 5.10 18.61
N THR A 18 11.38 5.71 17.51
CA THR A 18 10.64 5.67 16.25
C THR A 18 10.91 4.33 15.56
N LEU A 19 9.87 3.53 15.34
CA LEU A 19 9.92 2.36 14.46
C LEU A 19 9.79 2.82 13.01
N GLY A 20 10.87 3.37 12.47
CA GLY A 20 10.93 3.85 11.09
C GLY A 20 12.35 3.80 10.57
N SER A 21 12.86 2.61 10.28
CA SER A 21 14.09 2.48 9.50
C SER A 21 13.98 1.33 8.51
N SER A 22 14.04 1.71 7.25
CA SER A 22 14.81 1.12 6.15
C SER A 22 14.10 1.55 4.87
N SER A 23 14.68 2.23 3.90
CA SER A 23 16.08 2.51 3.57
C SER A 23 16.06 3.47 2.38
N THR A 24 16.82 4.55 2.41
CA THR A 24 17.25 5.22 1.18
C THR A 24 18.70 5.63 1.36
N SER A 25 19.59 4.76 0.88
CA SER A 25 20.91 5.17 0.45
C SER A 25 20.74 5.83 -0.91
N ALA A 26 21.21 7.08 -1.05
CA ALA A 26 21.95 7.60 -2.20
C ALA A 26 21.98 9.14 -2.15
N THR A 27 23.14 9.71 -1.88
CA THR A 27 23.61 10.95 -2.52
C THR A 27 23.71 10.68 -4.04
N PRO A 28 23.46 11.66 -4.94
CA PRO A 28 24.41 12.77 -5.15
C PRO A 28 23.80 14.14 -5.56
N GLU A 29 24.70 15.12 -5.49
CA GLU A 29 24.88 16.39 -6.22
C GLU A 29 23.80 16.95 -7.16
N GLU A 30 23.55 18.25 -6.96
CA GLU A 30 23.51 19.35 -7.93
C GLU A 30 22.81 19.22 -9.31
N THR A 31 21.88 20.16 -9.49
CA THR A 31 21.65 20.97 -10.71
C THR A 31 20.81 20.38 -11.86
N SER A 32 19.90 21.25 -12.30
CA SER A 32 19.24 21.31 -13.62
C SER A 32 18.19 20.26 -14.00
N SER A 33 16.96 20.77 -14.16
CA SER A 33 16.17 20.72 -15.40
C SER A 33 15.74 19.37 -15.98
N THR A 34 14.41 19.27 -16.15
CA THR A 34 13.70 18.49 -17.20
C THR A 34 13.78 16.97 -17.16
N SER A 35 12.74 16.33 -16.62
CA SER A 35 11.86 15.35 -17.29
C SER A 35 11.18 14.39 -16.27
N PRO A 36 9.89 14.03 -16.45
CA PRO A 36 9.21 13.11 -15.54
C PRO A 36 9.45 11.67 -16.01
N LEU A 37 10.39 10.94 -15.41
CA LEU A 37 10.49 9.50 -15.63
C LEU A 37 9.80 8.74 -14.50
N ASN A 38 8.51 8.56 -14.68
CA ASN A 38 7.64 7.70 -13.90
C ASN A 38 8.00 6.23 -14.21
N THR A 39 9.09 5.71 -13.63
CA THR A 39 9.47 4.29 -13.76
C THR A 39 8.44 3.42 -13.04
N ALA A 40 7.42 2.98 -13.77
CA ALA A 40 6.55 1.90 -13.36
C ALA A 40 7.36 0.57 -13.38
N PRO A 41 7.49 -0.14 -12.25
CA PRO A 41 8.20 -1.40 -12.24
C PRO A 41 7.33 -2.51 -12.86
N ASN A 42 7.90 -3.20 -13.85
CA ASN A 42 7.48 -4.47 -14.46
C ASN A 42 5.99 -4.64 -14.86
N PRO A 43 5.68 -4.84 -16.16
CA PRO A 43 4.49 -5.60 -16.52
C PRO A 43 4.78 -7.07 -16.19
N SER A 44 4.60 -7.47 -14.92
CA SER A 44 4.12 -8.83 -14.65
C SER A 44 2.88 -9.05 -15.53
N PRO A 45 2.61 -10.28 -16.03
CA PRO A 45 1.49 -10.54 -16.93
C PRO A 45 0.21 -10.02 -16.27
N GLY A 46 -0.16 -8.82 -16.66
CA GLY A 46 -1.20 -8.04 -16.03
C GLY A 46 -2.52 -8.71 -16.32
N PRO A 47 -3.55 -8.51 -15.49
CA PRO A 47 -4.91 -8.76 -15.95
C PRO A 47 -5.06 -8.08 -17.32
N VAL A 48 -5.72 -8.75 -18.27
CA VAL A 48 -5.97 -8.18 -19.60
C VAL A 48 -6.85 -6.94 -19.40
N VAL A 49 -6.20 -5.77 -19.32
CA VAL A 49 -6.88 -4.48 -19.22
C VAL A 49 -7.34 -4.13 -20.63
N ASP A 50 -8.63 -3.85 -20.75
CA ASP A 50 -9.21 -3.48 -22.02
C ASP A 50 -9.24 -1.96 -22.06
N GLU A 51 -8.42 -1.37 -22.94
CA GLU A 51 -8.30 0.08 -23.06
C GLU A 51 -9.58 0.74 -23.58
N SER A 52 -10.51 -0.05 -24.16
CA SER A 52 -11.82 0.44 -24.62
C SER A 52 -12.84 0.61 -23.48
N LEU A 53 -12.55 0.06 -22.31
CA LEU A 53 -13.45 0.05 -21.15
C LEU A 53 -12.89 0.92 -20.02
N PRO A 54 -13.76 1.42 -19.11
CA PRO A 54 -13.30 2.21 -17.98
C PRO A 54 -12.39 1.35 -17.08
N SER A 55 -11.12 1.77 -17.01
CA SER A 55 -10.09 1.14 -16.20
C SER A 55 -9.75 1.97 -14.97
N THR A 56 -9.25 1.30 -13.95
CA THR A 56 -8.86 1.90 -12.68
C THR A 56 -7.57 1.30 -12.17
N SER A 57 -6.79 2.09 -11.42
CA SER A 57 -5.52 1.65 -10.84
C SER A 57 -5.73 1.29 -9.38
N ILE A 58 -5.44 0.05 -8.99
CA ILE A 58 -5.60 -0.43 -7.63
C ILE A 58 -4.21 -0.63 -7.03
N GLN A 59 -3.98 -0.08 -5.84
CA GLN A 59 -2.74 -0.31 -5.10
C GLN A 59 -2.90 -1.51 -4.17
N LEU A 60 -2.05 -2.50 -4.31
CA LEU A 60 -2.03 -3.73 -3.52
C LEU A 60 -0.85 -3.67 -2.54
N ARG A 61 -1.15 -3.65 -1.24
CA ARG A 61 -0.17 -3.79 -0.16
C ARG A 61 -0.12 -5.24 0.25
N LEU A 62 0.97 -5.91 -0.11
CA LEU A 62 1.18 -7.31 0.26
C LEU A 62 1.59 -7.40 1.72
N ALA A 63 1.23 -8.49 2.36
CA ALA A 63 1.54 -8.71 3.78
C ALA A 63 3.05 -8.88 4.04
N VAL A 64 3.83 -9.17 2.99
CA VAL A 64 5.30 -9.21 2.99
C VAL A 64 5.93 -7.81 3.05
N GLY A 65 5.11 -6.74 3.04
CA GLY A 65 5.57 -5.34 3.09
C GLY A 65 5.89 -4.73 1.73
N THR A 66 5.75 -5.49 0.65
CA THR A 66 5.89 -4.96 -0.72
C THR A 66 4.60 -4.28 -1.17
N ARG A 67 4.75 -3.20 -1.95
CA ARG A 67 3.64 -2.54 -2.65
C ARG A 67 3.66 -2.94 -4.12
N MET A 68 2.49 -3.23 -4.67
CA MET A 68 2.28 -3.52 -6.08
C MET A 68 1.13 -2.66 -6.58
N VAL A 69 1.20 -2.16 -7.81
CA VAL A 69 0.10 -1.39 -8.42
C VAL A 69 -0.30 -2.12 -9.69
N ALA A 70 -1.59 -2.39 -9.83
CA ALA A 70 -2.11 -3.04 -11.02
C ALA A 70 -3.36 -2.30 -11.52
N ARG A 71 -3.50 -2.26 -12.84
CA ARG A 71 -4.67 -1.69 -13.49
C ARG A 71 -5.68 -2.80 -13.72
N PHE A 72 -6.94 -2.51 -13.45
CA PHE A 72 -8.07 -3.42 -13.65
C PHE A 72 -9.21 -2.65 -14.30
N ASN A 73 -10.06 -3.34 -15.03
CA ASN A 73 -11.31 -2.74 -15.50
C ASN A 73 -12.33 -2.70 -14.36
N LEU A 74 -13.30 -1.78 -14.44
CA LEU A 74 -14.38 -1.70 -13.43
C LEU A 74 -15.22 -2.97 -13.31
N HIS A 75 -15.35 -3.73 -14.41
CA HIS A 75 -16.09 -5.00 -14.47
C HIS A 75 -15.30 -6.21 -13.92
N ASN A 76 -14.00 -6.05 -13.64
CA ASN A 76 -13.21 -7.14 -13.07
C ASN A 76 -13.69 -7.43 -11.65
N THR A 77 -13.51 -8.68 -11.23
CA THR A 77 -13.94 -9.15 -9.91
C THR A 77 -12.80 -9.14 -8.91
N VAL A 78 -13.14 -9.19 -7.62
CA VAL A 78 -12.17 -9.40 -6.54
C VAL A 78 -11.41 -10.73 -6.71
N GLY A 79 -12.05 -11.75 -7.27
CA GLY A 79 -11.43 -13.02 -7.63
C GLY A 79 -10.28 -12.85 -8.62
N ASP A 80 -10.44 -11.99 -9.63
CA ASP A 80 -9.39 -11.69 -10.61
C ASP A 80 -8.18 -11.00 -9.95
N ILE A 81 -8.43 -10.12 -8.97
CA ILE A 81 -7.37 -9.48 -8.18
C ILE A 81 -6.60 -10.52 -7.36
N ARG A 82 -7.30 -11.46 -6.73
CA ARG A 82 -6.68 -12.57 -5.97
C ARG A 82 -5.82 -13.44 -6.90
N SER A 83 -6.39 -13.85 -8.03
CA SER A 83 -5.68 -14.60 -9.06
C SER A 83 -4.43 -13.85 -9.55
N PHE A 84 -4.53 -12.54 -9.75
CA PHE A 84 -3.38 -11.71 -10.14
C PHE A 84 -2.28 -11.70 -9.07
N ILE A 85 -2.64 -11.60 -7.78
CA ILE A 85 -1.69 -11.70 -6.67
C ILE A 85 -1.03 -13.08 -6.66
N ASP A 86 -1.81 -14.14 -6.84
CA ASP A 86 -1.36 -15.52 -6.79
C ASP A 86 -0.41 -15.85 -7.95
N VAL A 87 -0.74 -15.40 -9.18
CA VAL A 87 0.12 -15.52 -10.37
C VAL A 87 1.41 -14.70 -10.21
N SER A 88 1.30 -13.49 -9.63
CA SER A 88 2.47 -12.66 -9.37
C SER A 88 3.38 -13.26 -8.28
N ARG A 89 2.82 -14.08 -7.37
CA ARG A 89 3.54 -14.66 -6.23
C ARG A 89 3.08 -16.10 -5.91
N PRO A 90 3.50 -17.09 -6.71
CA PRO A 90 3.15 -18.49 -6.45
C PRO A 90 3.71 -19.01 -5.11
N LYS A 91 4.76 -18.38 -4.58
CA LYS A 91 5.39 -18.75 -3.30
C LYS A 91 4.63 -18.28 -2.05
N SER A 92 3.56 -17.48 -2.23
CA SER A 92 2.77 -16.86 -1.15
C SER A 92 1.30 -17.24 -1.20
N ALA A 93 0.98 -18.42 -1.76
CA ALA A 93 -0.37 -19.01 -1.78
C ALA A 93 -0.83 -19.48 -0.38
N THR A 94 -0.70 -18.60 0.61
CA THR A 94 -1.22 -18.73 1.96
C THR A 94 -2.63 -18.15 1.97
N ILE A 95 -3.55 -18.68 2.79
CA ILE A 95 -4.88 -18.09 2.95
C ILE A 95 -4.71 -16.66 3.46
N TYR A 96 -5.18 -15.68 2.69
CA TYR A 96 -5.13 -14.25 3.05
C TYR A 96 -6.49 -13.58 2.84
N GLN A 97 -6.74 -12.57 3.67
CA GLN A 97 -7.86 -11.66 3.54
C GLN A 97 -7.41 -10.39 2.81
N LEU A 98 -8.28 -9.88 1.93
CA LEU A 98 -8.10 -8.59 1.29
C LEU A 98 -9.00 -7.57 2.00
N GLN A 99 -8.43 -6.42 2.34
CA GLN A 99 -9.13 -5.36 3.05
C GLN A 99 -8.85 -4.03 2.37
N MET A 100 -9.87 -3.20 2.18
CA MET A 100 -9.71 -1.84 1.69
C MET A 100 -9.13 -0.96 2.79
N MET A 101 -8.17 -0.12 2.41
CA MET A 101 -7.65 0.98 3.21
C MET A 101 -8.58 2.20 3.04
N GLU A 102 -9.86 1.97 3.25
CA GLU A 102 -10.87 3.01 3.38
C GLU A 102 -11.23 3.13 4.86
N PHE A 103 -11.77 4.27 5.28
CA PHE A 103 -12.28 4.43 6.63
C PHE A 103 -13.80 4.58 6.56
N PRO A 104 -14.59 3.61 7.07
CA PRO A 104 -14.17 2.43 7.83
C PRO A 104 -13.54 1.32 6.95
N PRO A 105 -12.59 0.53 7.51
CA PRO A 105 -11.95 -0.55 6.77
C PRO A 105 -12.95 -1.62 6.32
N LYS A 106 -13.10 -1.77 5.01
CA LYS A 106 -14.01 -2.73 4.39
C LYS A 106 -13.27 -4.01 4.01
N LEU A 107 -13.75 -5.15 4.52
CA LEU A 107 -13.22 -6.46 4.14
C LEU A 107 -13.80 -6.91 2.80
N LEU A 108 -12.95 -7.36 1.88
CA LEU A 108 -13.34 -7.96 0.60
C LEU A 108 -13.48 -9.47 0.77
N VAL A 109 -14.63 -9.87 1.31
CA VAL A 109 -14.98 -11.28 1.52
C VAL A 109 -15.51 -11.90 0.23
N ASP A 110 -16.29 -11.15 -0.55
CA ASP A 110 -16.96 -11.64 -1.75
C ASP A 110 -16.04 -11.60 -2.99
N PRO A 111 -15.59 -12.76 -3.51
CA PRO A 111 -14.73 -12.80 -4.70
C PRO A 111 -15.48 -12.47 -5.99
N THR A 112 -16.82 -12.60 -5.99
CA THR A 112 -17.69 -12.30 -7.14
C THR A 112 -18.04 -10.83 -7.27
N GLN A 113 -17.74 -10.02 -6.24
CA GLN A 113 -17.99 -8.59 -6.26
C GLN A 113 -17.07 -7.92 -7.27
N THR A 114 -17.61 -6.98 -8.05
CA THR A 114 -16.82 -6.21 -9.01
C THR A 114 -16.04 -5.08 -8.34
N VAL A 115 -14.99 -4.61 -9.02
CA VAL A 115 -14.17 -3.46 -8.60
C VAL A 115 -15.03 -2.23 -8.33
N GLU A 116 -16.01 -1.96 -9.18
CA GLU A 116 -16.95 -0.84 -9.01
C GLU A 116 -17.84 -1.02 -7.78
N GLN A 117 -18.48 -2.18 -7.62
CA GLN A 117 -19.37 -2.45 -6.47
C GLN A 117 -18.62 -2.48 -5.13
N ALA A 118 -17.40 -2.97 -5.14
CA ALA A 118 -16.55 -3.00 -3.96
C ALA A 118 -16.05 -1.58 -3.60
N GLY A 119 -16.02 -0.64 -4.55
CA GLY A 119 -15.44 0.69 -4.37
C GLY A 119 -13.92 0.72 -4.52
N LEU A 120 -13.35 -0.29 -5.20
CA LEU A 120 -11.90 -0.46 -5.31
C LEU A 120 -11.24 0.52 -6.28
N ALA A 121 -12.02 1.31 -7.01
CA ALA A 121 -11.52 2.25 -7.99
C ALA A 121 -10.57 3.28 -7.33
N ASN A 122 -9.33 3.32 -7.79
CA ASN A 122 -8.26 4.18 -7.25
C ASN A 122 -8.01 4.00 -5.74
N SER A 123 -8.39 2.85 -5.20
CA SER A 123 -8.28 2.54 -3.79
C SER A 123 -7.03 1.69 -3.49
N VAL A 124 -6.72 1.59 -2.20
CA VAL A 124 -5.61 0.79 -1.70
C VAL A 124 -6.19 -0.43 -1.00
N VAL A 125 -5.77 -1.62 -1.43
CA VAL A 125 -6.15 -2.90 -0.84
C VAL A 125 -4.94 -3.47 -0.10
N ILE A 126 -5.17 -3.95 1.10
CA ILE A 126 -4.19 -4.53 2.00
C ILE A 126 -4.47 -6.02 2.08
N GLN A 127 -3.43 -6.81 1.85
CA GLN A 127 -3.38 -8.22 2.16
C GLN A 127 -3.06 -8.39 3.65
N LYS A 128 -3.91 -9.12 4.35
CA LYS A 128 -3.77 -9.45 5.77
C LYS A 128 -3.82 -10.97 5.94
N PHE A 129 -2.99 -11.51 6.82
CA PHE A 129 -3.04 -12.90 7.28
C PHE A 129 -3.95 -13.04 8.50
#